data_AF-A0A1L8WA01-F1
#
_entry.id   AF-A0A1L8WA01-F1
#
_cell.length_a   1.000
_cell.length_b   1.000
_cell.length_c   1.000
_cell.angle_alpha   90.00
_cell.angle_beta   90.00
_cell.angle_gamma   90.00
#
_symmetry.space_group_name_H-M   'P 1'
#
loop_
_entity.id
_entity.type
_entity.pdbx_description
1 polymer ?
#
loop_
_entity_poly.entity_id
_entity_poly.type
_entity_poly.pdbx_seq_one_letter_code
_entity_poly.pdbx_strand_id
1 'polypeptide(L)' 'MYITPIFIIVSGILFLISAIYLFLDNYKKMIMRQINQSIIYINTIVLISSIVLIILGVVYFIVIKQQL' A
#
# COMPACT_ATOMS: atom_id res chain seq x y z
N MET A 1 -15.24 -1.02 18.29
CA MET A 1 -14.16 -0.02 18.16
C MET A 1 -12.94 -0.56 17.42
N TYR A 2 -12.46 -1.78 17.73
CA TYR A 2 -11.30 -2.39 17.04
C TYR A 2 -11.55 -2.86 15.60
N ILE A 3 -12.81 -3.04 15.19
CA ILE A 3 -13.14 -3.52 13.83
C ILE A 3 -12.62 -2.54 12.76
N THR A 4 -12.79 -1.23 12.99
CA THR A 4 -12.37 -0.19 12.05
C THR A 4 -10.85 -0.16 11.79
N PRO A 5 -9.95 -0.08 12.81
CA PRO A 5 -8.51 -0.16 12.56
C PRO A 5 -8.08 -1.49 11.93
N ILE A 6 -8.67 -2.62 12.35
CA ILE A 6 -8.36 -3.93 11.78
C ILE A 6 -8.72 -3.96 10.28
N PHE A 7 -9.89 -3.44 9.91
CA PHE A 7 -10.31 -3.34 8.51
C PHE A 7 -9.38 -2.46 7.68
N ILE A 8 -8.94 -1.31 8.22
CA ILE A 8 -7.98 -0.42 7.57
C ILE A 8 -6.63 -1.13 7.36
N ILE A 9 -6.14 -1.85 8.36
CA ILE A 9 -4.88 -2.60 8.26
C ILE A 9 -4.99 -3.71 7.20
N VAL A 10 -6.05 -4.52 7.24
CA VAL A 10 -6.25 -5.62 6.29
C VAL A 10 -6.40 -5.11 4.86
N SER A 11 -7.19 -4.06 4.64
CA SER A 11 -7.33 -3.45 3.31
C SER A 11 -6.02 -2.82 2.83
N GLY A 12 -5.25 -2.18 3.72
CA GLY A 12 -3.92 -1.68 3.42
C GLY A 12 -2.94 -2.78 2.99
N ILE A 13 -2.95 -3.93 3.67
CA ILE A 13 -2.12 -5.09 3.31
C ILE A 13 -2.51 -5.64 1.94
N LEU A 14 -3.81 -5.82 1.67
CA LEU A 14 -4.29 -6.29 0.37
C LEU A 14 -3.87 -5.32 -0.75
N PHE A 15 -4.02 -4.03 -0.52
CA PHE A 15 -3.63 -2.99 -1.46
C PHE A 15 -2.12 -2.97 -1.70
N LEU A 16 -1.30 -3.15 -0.65
CA LEU A 16 0.15 -3.28 -0.76
C LEU A 16 0.55 -4.48 -1.64
N ILE A 17 -0.07 -5.64 -1.44
CA ILE A 17 0.20 -6.84 -2.25
C ILE A 17 -0.12 -6.58 -3.73
N SER A 18 -1.27 -5.97 -4.02
CA SER A 18 -1.65 -5.59 -5.38
C SER A 18 -0.69 -4.56 -5.98
N ALA A 19 -0.27 -3.57 -5.20
CA ALA A 19 0.68 -2.54 -5.65
C ALA A 19 2.06 -3.13 -5.97
N ILE A 20 2.55 -4.07 -5.14
CA ILE A 20 3.80 -4.80 -5.41
C ILE A 20 3.68 -5.58 -6.73
N TYR A 21 2.59 -6.33 -6.91
CA TYR A 21 2.37 -7.10 -8.13
C TYR A 21 2.38 -6.20 -9.38
N LEU A 22 1.61 -5.10 -9.35
CA LEU A 22 1.55 -4.13 -10.45
C LEU A 22 2.91 -3.46 -10.70
N PHE A 23 3.65 -3.13 -9.63
CA PHE A 23 4.97 -2.55 -9.76
C PHE A 23 5.93 -3.52 -10.47
N LEU A 24 5.97 -4.79 -10.06
CA LEU A 24 6.84 -5.80 -10.66
C LEU A 24 6.49 -6.09 -12.12
N ASP A 25 5.21 -6.22 -12.46
CA ASP A 25 4.77 -6.43 -13.83
C ASP A 25 5.13 -5.24 -14.73
N ASN A 26 4.88 -4.02 -14.26
CA ASN A 26 5.25 -2.82 -15.00
C ASN A 26 6.77 -2.64 -15.08
N TYR A 27 7.52 -3.00 -14.04
CA TYR A 27 8.98 -2.97 -14.06
C TYR A 27 9.55 -3.91 -15.13
N LYS A 28 9.01 -5.12 -15.23
CA LYS A 28 9.34 -6.06 -16.30
C LYS A 28 9.05 -5.47 -17.68
N LYS A 29 7.86 -4.89 -17.87
CA LYS A 29 7.45 -4.26 -19.14
C LYS A 29 8.33 -3.06 -19.52
N MET A 30 8.81 -2.28 -18.54
CA MET A 30 9.72 -1.16 -18.79
C MET A 30 11.07 -1.65 -19.31
N ILE A 31 11.63 -2.71 -18.71
CA ILE A 31 12.89 -3.32 -19.19
C ILE A 31 12.73 -3.80 -20.63
N MET A 32 11.57 -4.35 -20.98
CA MET A 32 11.23 -4.76 -22.35
C MET A 32 10.88 -3.58 -23.28
N ARG A 33 11.00 -2.33 -22.81
CA ARG A 33 10.63 -1.07 -23.52
C ARG A 33 9.17 -1.02 -24.00
N GLN A 34 8.28 -1.76 -23.35
CA GLN A 34 6.86 -1.80 -23.69
C GLN A 34 6.05 -0.69 -23.02
N ILE A 35 6.55 -0.12 -21.93
CA ILE A 35 5.89 0.97 -21.20
C ILE A 35 6.89 2.08 -20.85
N ASN A 36 6.33 3.26 -20.56
CA ASN A 36 7.12 4.44 -20.24
C ASN A 36 7.60 4.45 -18.77
N GLN A 37 8.76 5.06 -18.52
CA GLN A 37 9.36 5.15 -17.17
C GLN A 37 8.45 5.88 -16.17
N SER A 38 7.63 6.82 -16.63
CA SER A 38 6.66 7.57 -15.80
C SER A 38 5.69 6.66 -15.04
N ILE A 39 5.28 5.53 -15.64
CA ILE A 39 4.36 4.57 -15.01
C ILE A 39 4.99 3.92 -13.78
N ILE A 40 6.32 3.69 -13.80
CA ILE A 40 7.03 3.13 -12.64
C ILE A 40 7.03 4.13 -11.49
N TYR A 41 7.29 5.42 -11.75
CA TYR A 41 7.27 6.43 -10.71
C TYR A 41 5.89 6.53 -10.04
N ILE A 42 4.81 6.47 -10.82
CA ILE A 42 3.44 6.43 -10.28
C ILE A 42 3.25 5.19 -9.40
N ASN A 43 3.66 4.01 -9.86
CA ASN A 43 3.53 2.78 -9.07
C ASN A 43 4.35 2.82 -7.78
N THR A 44 5.53 3.44 -7.78
CA THR A 44 6.33 3.67 -6.57
C THR A 44 5.59 4.55 -5.57
N ILE A 45 4.95 5.63 -6.03
CA ILE A 45 4.14 6.51 -5.17
C ILE A 45 2.96 5.73 -4.58
N VAL A 46 2.28 4.91 -5.38
CA VAL A 46 1.18 4.04 -4.92
C VAL A 46 1.67 3.07 -3.85
N LEU A 47 2.83 2.44 -4.07
CA LEU A 47 3.51 1.57 -3.10
C LEU A 47 3.76 2.28 -1.77
N ILE A 48 4.36 3.47 -1.80
CA ILE A 48 4.63 4.25 -0.59
C ILE A 48 3.32 4.62 0.12
N SER A 49 2.30 5.03 -0.62
CA SER A 49 1.00 5.39 -0.04
C SER A 49 0.33 4.21 0.68
N SER A 50 0.47 3.00 0.15
CA SER A 50 -0.08 1.79 0.78
C SER A 50 0.61 1.48 2.13
N ILE A 51 1.92 1.69 2.22
CA ILE A 51 2.67 1.53 3.48
C ILE A 51 2.22 2.56 4.52
N VAL A 52 2.07 3.83 4.11
CA VAL A 52 1.58 4.91 4.98
C VAL A 52 0.18 4.58 5.53
N LEU A 53 -0.70 4.03 4.69
CA LEU A 53 -2.06 3.68 5.08
C LEU A 53 -2.08 2.56 6.14
N ILE A 54 -1.21 1.56 6.01
CA ILE A 54 -1.02 0.51 7.03
C ILE A 54 -0.51 1.13 8.34
N ILE A 55 0.50 2.00 8.29
CA ILE A 55 1.05 2.68 9.47
C ILE A 55 -0.04 3.46 10.20
N LEU A 56 -0.86 4.24 9.47
CA LEU A 56 -1.97 4.98 10.05
C LEU A 56 -3.00 4.05 10.72
N GLY A 57 -3.32 2.92 10.09
CA GLY A 57 -4.20 1.90 10.69
C GLY A 57 -3.66 1.33 12.00
N VAL A 58 -2.34 1.05 12.06
CA VAL A 58 -1.66 0.57 13.26
C VAL A 58 -1.64 1.65 14.36
N VAL A 59 -1.30 2.89 14.03
CA VAL A 59 -1.32 4.01 14.98
C VAL A 59 -2.73 4.19 15.56
N TYR A 60 -3.75 4.16 14.69
CA TYR A 60 -5.15 4.26 15.13
C TYR A 60 -5.57 3.12 16.06
N PHE A 61 -5.11 1.89 15.79
CA PHE A 61 -5.33 0.74 16.68
C PHE A 61 -4.74 0.97 18.08
N ILE A 62 -3.50 1.48 18.14
CA ILE A 62 -2.81 1.76 19.41
C ILE A 62 -3.56 2.84 20.20
N VAL A 63 -3.99 3.92 19.55
CA VAL A 63 -4.74 5.01 20.19
C VAL A 63 -6.05 4.50 20.78
N ILE A 64 -6.81 3.69 20.03
CA ILE A 64 -8.05 3.08 20.54
C ILE A 64 -7.76 2.22 21.77
N LYS A 65 -6.68 1.42 21.73
CA LYS A 65 -6.30 0.55 22.85
C LYS A 65 -5.91 1.34 24.10
N GLN A 66 -5.32 2.53 23.95
CA GLN A 66 -4.95 3.38 25.09
C GLN A 66 -6.15 4.13 25.71
N GLN A 67 -7.24 4.31 24.97
CA GLN A 67 -8.46 5.00 25.44
C GLN A 67 -9.47 4.08 26.15
N LEU A 68 -9.24 2.76 26.14
CA LEU A 68 -10.10 1.72 26.71
C LEU A 68 -9.47 1.15 27.99
#